data_AF-A0A174F8R2-F1
#
_entry.id   AF-A0A174F8R2-F1
#
_cell.length_a   1.000
_cell.length_b   1.000
_cell.length_c   1.000
_cell.angle_alpha   90.00
_cell.angle_beta   90.00
_cell.angle_gamma   90.00
#
_symmetry.space_group_name_H-M   'P 1'
#
loop_
_entity.id
_entity.type
_entity.pdbx_description
1 polymer ?
#
loop_
_entity_poly.entity_id
_entity_poly.type
_entity_poly.pdbx_seq_one_letter_code
_entity_poly.pdbx_strand_id
1 'polypeptide(L)'
;MEWLNNIYQNFEGLLSNLAQYIQSNPKVGHLIGIFLLSIWLIGLIFNWKWTYKGNGSYGWNKLLEELGPTTFRFWLGVFITICLLIMIYIYIKV
;
A
#
# COMPACT_ATOMS: atom_id res chain seq x y z
N MET A 1 6.74 16.27 27.90
CA MET A 1 5.43 15.92 27.29
C MET A 1 5.20 14.43 27.45
N GLU A 2 4.79 13.98 28.64
CA GLU A 2 4.60 12.53 28.93
C GLU A 2 3.47 11.91 28.10
N TRP A 3 2.45 12.69 27.74
CA TRP A 3 1.33 12.24 26.92
C TRP A 3 1.74 11.77 25.52
N LEU A 4 2.72 12.43 24.89
CA LEU A 4 3.27 11.99 23.60
C LEU A 4 3.97 10.65 23.74
N ASN A 5 4.78 10.50 24.80
CA ASN A 5 5.52 9.26 25.03
C ASN A 5 4.57 8.08 25.26
N ASN A 6 3.47 8.30 25.97
CA ASN A 6 2.43 7.29 26.16
C ASN A 6 1.74 6.89 24.85
N ILE A 7 1.49 7.86 23.95
CA ILE A 7 0.95 7.57 22.61
C ILE A 7 1.92 6.71 21.80
N TYR A 8 3.21 7.05 21.80
CA TYR A 8 4.23 6.26 21.08
C TYR A 8 4.30 4.82 21.62
N GLN A 9 4.36 4.65 22.94
CA GLN A 9 4.42 3.33 23.56
C GLN A 9 3.18 2.48 23.27
N ASN A 10 1.98 3.06 23.35
CA ASN A 10 0.76 2.35 22.99
C ASN A 10 0.72 1.96 21.50
N PHE A 11 1.19 2.84 20.62
CA PHE A 11 1.23 2.57 19.19
C PHE A 11 2.23 1.45 18.85
N GLU A 12 3.41 1.47 19.48
CA GLU A 12 4.41 0.41 19.35
C GLU A 12 3.89 -0.93 19.88
N GLY A 13 3.19 -0.92 21.02
CA GLY A 13 2.49 -2.10 21.55
C GLY A 13 1.44 -2.65 20.58
N LEU A 14 0.64 -1.79 19.94
CA LEU A 14 -0.33 -2.21 18.93
C LEU A 14 0.35 -2.82 17.69
N LEU A 15 1.41 -2.19 17.19
CA LEU A 15 2.14 -2.70 16.02
C LEU A 15 2.83 -4.03 16.29
N SER A 16 3.43 -4.21 17.46
CA SER A 16 4.08 -5.46 17.84
C SER A 16 3.08 -6.62 17.99
N ASN A 17 1.93 -6.38 18.62
CA ASN A 17 0.84 -7.36 18.69
C ASN A 17 0.32 -7.72 17.29
N LEU A 18 0.14 -6.73 16.42
CA LEU A 18 -0.27 -6.96 15.03
C LEU A 18 0.78 -7.79 14.27
N ALA A 19 2.06 -7.50 14.45
CA ALA A 19 3.15 -8.24 13.82
C ALA A 19 3.19 -9.71 14.27
N GLN A 20 3.04 -9.97 15.57
CA GLN A 20 2.94 -11.34 16.12
C GLN A 20 1.71 -12.07 15.57
N TYR A 21 0.59 -11.38 15.44
CA TYR A 21 -0.63 -11.94 14.87
C TYR A 21 -0.48 -12.30 13.39
N ILE A 22 0.20 -11.44 12.61
CA ILE A 22 0.54 -11.73 11.20
C ILE A 22 1.50 -12.93 11.09
N GLN A 23 2.50 -13.04 11.96
CA GLN A 23 3.44 -14.18 11.97
C GLN A 23 2.73 -15.51 12.27
N SER A 24 1.78 -15.49 13.20
CA SER A 24 1.00 -16.70 13.56
C SER A 24 -0.09 -17.04 12.54
N ASN A 25 -0.59 -16.05 11.79
CA ASN A 25 -1.65 -16.21 10.80
C ASN A 25 -1.26 -15.56 9.48
N PRO A 26 -0.48 -16.23 8.61
CA PRO A 26 0.02 -15.64 7.37
C PRO A 26 -1.10 -15.12 6.47
N LYS A 27 -2.30 -15.73 6.52
CA LYS A 27 -3.50 -15.26 5.81
C LYS A 27 -3.87 -13.80 6.12
N VAL A 28 -3.62 -13.34 7.34
CA VAL A 28 -3.91 -11.96 7.77
C VAL A 28 -2.98 -10.98 7.08
N GLY A 29 -1.69 -11.32 6.94
CA GLY A 29 -0.74 -10.51 6.17
C GLY A 29 -1.18 -10.33 4.72
N HIS A 30 -1.67 -11.41 4.10
CA HIS A 30 -2.21 -11.35 2.74
C HIS A 30 -3.45 -10.46 2.65
N LEU A 31 -4.40 -10.57 3.60
CA LEU A 31 -5.58 -9.69 3.65
C LEU A 31 -5.22 -8.22 3.79
N ILE A 32 -4.25 -7.89 4.64
CA ILE A 32 -3.75 -6.51 4.80
C ILE A 32 -3.15 -6.02 3.47
N GLY A 33 -2.35 -6.85 2.79
CA GLY A 33 -1.80 -6.49 1.49
C GLY A 33 -2.87 -6.28 0.42
N ILE A 34 -3.88 -7.16 0.34
CA ILE A 34 -5.03 -7.01 -0.56
C ILE A 34 -5.78 -5.71 -0.26
N PHE A 35 -6.03 -5.41 1.01
CA PHE A 35 -6.71 -4.20 1.44
C PHE A 35 -5.95 -2.92 1.04
N LEU A 36 -4.64 -2.87 1.30
CA LEU A 36 -3.79 -1.74 0.93
C LEU A 36 -3.71 -1.53 -0.59
N LEU A 37 -3.54 -2.60 -1.37
CA LEU A 37 -3.56 -2.53 -2.83
C LEU A 37 -4.91 -2.07 -3.37
N SER A 38 -6.01 -2.50 -2.75
CA SER A 38 -7.36 -2.07 -3.12
C SER A 38 -7.56 -0.58 -2.87
N ILE A 39 -7.13 -0.05 -1.71
CA ILE A 39 -7.18 1.39 -1.42
C ILE A 39 -6.32 2.17 -2.41
N TRP A 40 -5.14 1.67 -2.74
CA TRP A 40 -4.26 2.34 -3.69
C TRP A 40 -4.89 2.41 -5.09
N LEU A 41 -5.49 1.31 -5.55
CA LEU A 41 -6.21 1.26 -6.83
C LEU A 41 -7.42 2.22 -6.84
N ILE A 42 -8.20 2.24 -5.76
CA ILE A 42 -9.32 3.18 -5.59
C ILE A 42 -8.80 4.62 -5.69
N GLY A 43 -7.78 4.99 -4.92
CA GLY A 43 -7.23 6.33 -4.97
C GLY A 43 -6.68 6.70 -6.35
N LEU A 44 -6.11 5.74 -7.08
CA LEU A 44 -5.65 5.94 -8.45
C LEU A 44 -6.81 6.22 -9.43
N ILE A 45 -7.94 5.50 -9.29
CA ILE A 45 -9.17 5.73 -10.06
C ILE A 45 -9.75 7.12 -9.74
N PHE A 46 -9.82 7.48 -8.46
CA PHE A 46 -10.27 8.80 -7.99
C PHE A 46 -9.27 9.94 -8.21
N ASN A 47 -8.15 9.67 -8.89
CA ASN A 47 -7.12 10.66 -9.23
C ASN A 47 -6.49 11.35 -8.00
N TRP A 48 -6.34 10.63 -6.90
CA TRP A 48 -5.65 11.13 -5.72
C TRP A 48 -4.16 11.29 -6.00
N LYS A 49 -3.65 12.52 -5.95
CA LYS A 49 -2.27 12.85 -6.35
C LYS A 49 -1.20 11.98 -5.66
N TRP A 50 -1.40 11.63 -4.38
CA TRP A 50 -0.44 10.81 -3.63
C TRP A 50 -0.28 9.37 -4.16
N THR A 51 -1.25 8.88 -4.95
CA THR A 51 -1.21 7.52 -5.49
C THR A 51 -0.32 7.36 -6.71
N TYR A 52 0.03 8.44 -7.40
CA TYR A 52 0.85 8.37 -8.61
C TYR A 52 1.95 9.44 -8.66
N LYS A 53 1.88 10.52 -7.86
CA LYS A 53 2.95 11.52 -7.76
C LYS A 53 3.92 11.12 -6.65
N GLY A 54 5.19 10.98 -7.00
CA GLY A 54 6.24 10.64 -6.05
C GLY A 54 6.49 11.82 -5.11
N ASN A 55 6.37 11.61 -3.80
CA ASN A 55 6.66 12.66 -2.83
C ASN A 55 8.18 12.87 -2.74
N GLY A 56 8.74 13.73 -3.60
CA GLY A 56 10.18 14.00 -3.71
C GLY A 56 11.01 12.94 -4.46
N SER A 57 10.40 11.84 -4.94
CA SER A 57 11.10 10.84 -5.75
C SER A 57 11.38 11.36 -7.16
N TYR A 58 12.63 11.70 -7.43
CA TYR A 58 13.07 12.26 -8.72
C TYR A 58 12.77 11.31 -9.88
N GLY A 59 13.16 10.03 -9.78
CA GLY A 59 12.93 9.04 -10.84
C GLY A 59 11.45 8.79 -11.13
N TRP A 60 10.63 8.71 -10.07
CA TRP A 60 9.19 8.50 -10.21
C TRP A 60 8.48 9.69 -10.88
N ASN A 61 8.85 10.91 -10.49
CA ASN A 61 8.30 12.11 -11.10
C ASN A 61 8.79 12.30 -12.53
N LYS A 62 10.04 11.92 -12.85
CA LYS A 62 10.54 11.93 -14.22
C LYS A 62 9.75 10.99 -15.14
N LEU A 63 9.47 9.77 -14.68
CA LEU A 63 8.62 8.83 -15.44
C LEU A 63 7.19 9.38 -15.63
N LEU A 64 6.64 10.04 -14.61
CA LEU A 64 5.33 10.68 -14.69
C LEU A 64 5.32 11.85 -15.71
N GLU A 65 6.39 12.63 -15.76
CA GLU A 65 6.55 13.73 -16.72
C GLU A 65 6.74 13.22 -18.15
N GLU A 66 7.53 12.16 -18.34
CA GLU A 66 7.86 11.60 -19.66
C GLU A 66 6.69 10.83 -20.29
N LEU A 67 5.98 10.01 -19.51
CA LEU A 67 4.82 9.25 -19.99
C LEU A 67 3.54 10.08 -20.01
N GLY A 68 3.52 11.18 -19.24
CA GLY A 68 2.33 11.95 -18.96
C GLY A 68 1.41 11.29 -17.93
N PRO A 69 0.55 12.08 -17.27
CA PRO A 69 -0.23 11.63 -16.11
C PRO A 69 -1.24 10.53 -16.45
N THR A 70 -1.85 10.55 -17.63
CA THR A 70 -2.86 9.56 -18.03
C THR A 70 -2.22 8.19 -18.29
N THR A 71 -1.17 8.15 -19.11
CA THR A 71 -0.44 6.93 -19.47
C THR A 71 0.20 6.30 -18.24
N PHE A 72 0.83 7.12 -17.40
CA PHE A 72 1.46 6.66 -16.17
C PHE A 72 0.43 6.02 -15.22
N ARG A 73 -0.71 6.68 -15.00
CA ARG A 73 -1.79 6.14 -14.16
C ARG A 73 -2.38 4.85 -14.72
N PHE A 74 -2.53 4.75 -16.04
CA PHE A 74 -3.02 3.53 -16.67
C PHE A 74 -2.10 2.33 -16.38
N TRP A 75 -0.80 2.46 -16.67
CA TRP A 75 0.16 1.39 -16.44
C TRP A 75 0.36 1.07 -14.96
N LEU A 76 0.37 2.09 -14.09
CA LEU A 76 0.40 1.89 -12.66
C LEU A 76 -0.84 1.11 -12.17
N GLY A 77 -2.02 1.42 -12.73
CA GLY A 77 -3.25 0.68 -12.44
C GLY A 77 -3.15 -0.79 -12.85
N VAL A 78 -2.68 -1.06 -14.07
CA VAL A 78 -2.43 -2.43 -14.56
C VAL A 78 -1.49 -3.18 -13.62
N PHE A 79 -0.39 -2.54 -13.21
CA PHE A 79 0.57 -3.12 -12.27
C PHE A 79 -0.06 -3.46 -10.92
N ILE A 80 -0.79 -2.52 -10.31
CA ILE A 80 -1.49 -2.73 -9.03
C ILE A 80 -2.50 -3.86 -9.15
N THR A 81 -3.26 -3.92 -10.25
CA THR A 81 -4.23 -5.00 -10.49
C THR A 81 -3.55 -6.36 -10.60
N ILE A 82 -2.41 -6.47 -11.29
CA ILE A 82 -1.64 -7.72 -11.36
C ILE A 82 -1.17 -8.14 -9.96
N CYS A 83 -0.60 -7.22 -9.17
CA CYS A 83 -0.21 -7.50 -7.79
C CYS A 83 -1.39 -7.97 -6.93
N LEU A 84 -2.56 -7.35 -7.10
CA LEU A 84 -3.78 -7.70 -6.37
C LEU A 84 -4.26 -9.11 -6.73
N LEU A 85 -4.25 -9.47 -8.03
CA LEU A 85 -4.59 -10.83 -8.48
C LEU A 85 -3.61 -11.89 -7.92
N ILE A 86 -2.31 -11.60 -7.93
CA ILE A 86 -1.29 -12.49 -7.35
C ILE A 86 -1.55 -12.67 -5.84
N MET A 87 -1.82 -11.58 -5.11
CA MET A 87 -2.10 -11.65 -3.68
C MET A 87 -3.37 -12.44 -3.36
N ILE A 88 -4.44 -12.27 -4.14
CA ILE A 88 -5.66 -13.07 -4.02
C ILE A 88 -5.36 -14.54 -4.29
N TYR A 89 -4.61 -14.86 -5.34
CA TYR A 89 -4.25 -16.23 -5.67
C TYR A 89 -3.47 -16.90 -4.52
N ILE A 90 -2.48 -16.21 -3.95
CA ILE A 90 -1.72 -16.72 -2.80
C ILE A 90 -2.64 -16.89 -1.59
N TYR A 91 -3.52 -15.92 -1.31
CA TYR A 91 -4.46 -16.00 -0.19
C TYR A 91 -5.40 -17.21 -0.26
N ILE A 92 -5.88 -17.55 -1.46
CA ILE A 92 -6.75 -18.72 -1.68
C ILE A 92 -5.95 -20.03 -1.53
N LYS A 93 -4.68 -20.03 -1.92
CA LYS A 93 -3.82 -21.22 -1.93
C LYS A 93 -3.28 -21.59 -0.55
N VAL A 94 -2.95 -20.59 0.28
CA VAL A 94 -2.52 -20.74 1.68
C VAL A 94 -3.70 -21.13 2.56
#